data_AF-A0A2V6PXM3-F1
#
_entry.id   AF-A0A2V6PXM3-F1
#
_cell.length_a   1.000
_cell.length_b   1.000
_cell.length_c   1.000
_cell.angle_alpha   90.00
_cell.angle_beta   90.00
_cell.angle_gamma   90.00
#
_symmetry.space_group_name_H-M   'P 1'
#
loop_
_entity.id
_entity.type
_entity.pdbx_description
1 polymer ?
#
loop_
_entity_poly.entity_id
_entity_poly.type
_entity_poly.pdbx_seq_one_letter_code
_entity_poly.pdbx_strand_id
1 'polypeptide(L)' 'MHIVRFRVDGKTRYGVLDGAGVVEYAGAPWSLFRRGRRRYSLRQVVLPA' A
#
# COMPACT_ATOMS: atom_id res chain seq x y z
N MET A 1 6.46 10.32 -4.63
CA MET A 1 5.39 9.35 -4.34
C MET A 1 5.88 7.96 -4.72
N HIS A 2 6.20 7.10 -3.74
CA HIS A 2 6.65 5.74 -4.02
C HIS A 2 5.47 4.78 -3.92
N ILE A 3 4.92 4.40 -5.08
CA ILE A 3 3.83 3.42 -5.15
C ILE A 3 4.40 2.04 -4.87
N VAL A 4 3.76 1.32 -3.95
CA VAL A 4 4.15 -0.05 -3.59
C VAL A 4 2.96 -0.99 -3.71
N ARG A 5 3.26 -2.20 -4.18
CA ARG A 5 2.42 -3.37 -3.95
C ARG A 5 2.83 -3.94 -2.59
N PHE A 6 1.86 -4.33 -1.77
CA PHE A 6 2.14 -4.92 -0.46
C PHE A 6 1.11 -5.98 -0.09
N ARG A 7 1.47 -6.90 0.81
CA ARG A 7 0.55 -7.92 1.33
C ARG A 7 0.26 -7.66 2.81
N VAL A 8 -1.02 -7.68 3.17
CA VAL A 8 -1.51 -7.55 4.56
C VAL A 8 -2.77 -8.37 4.72
N ASP A 9 -2.96 -9.03 5.87
CA ASP A 9 -4.09 -9.91 6.15
C ASP A 9 -4.32 -10.97 5.04
N GLY A 10 -3.23 -11.50 4.48
CA GLY A 10 -3.27 -12.46 3.39
C GLY A 10 -3.69 -11.90 2.03
N LYS A 11 -3.98 -10.59 1.89
CA LYS A 11 -4.43 -9.95 0.65
C LYS A 11 -3.36 -9.02 0.08
N THR A 12 -3.21 -9.03 -1.25
CA THR A 12 -2.38 -8.07 -1.98
C THR A 12 -3.14 -6.77 -2.17
N ARG A 13 -2.48 -5.65 -1.88
CA ARG A 13 -3.02 -4.29 -2.00
C ARG A 13 -1.97 -3.37 -2.62
N TYR A 14 -2.41 -2.17 -2.99
CA TYR A 14 -1.54 -1.11 -3.48
C TYR A 14 -1.62 0.10 -2.56
N GLY A 15 -0.52 0.83 -2.46
CA GLY A 15 -0.43 1.98 -1.59
C GLY A 15 0.79 2.82 -1.90
N VAL A 16 1.05 3.78 -1.04
CA VAL A 16 2.21 4.67 -1.14
C VAL A 16 3.01 4.57 0.16
N LEU A 17 4.33 4.43 0.03
CA LEU A 17 5.24 4.57 1.17
C LEU A 17 5.18 6.00 1.70
N ASP A 18 4.86 6.12 2.98
CA ASP A 18 4.80 7.37 3.73
C ASP A 18 5.53 7.19 5.06
N GLY A 19 6.77 7.68 5.10
CA GLY A 19 7.69 7.47 6.23
C GLY A 19 7.88 5.97 6.53
N ALA A 20 7.61 5.58 7.78
CA ALA A 20 7.76 4.20 8.27
C ALA A 20 6.51 3.32 8.04
N GLY A 21 5.66 3.67 7.07
CA GLY A 21 4.42 2.93 6.80
C GLY A 21 3.97 3.02 5.35
N VAL A 22 2.88 2.31 5.06
CA VAL A 22 2.20 2.33 3.77
C VAL A 22 0.79 2.87 3.96
N VAL A 23 0.43 3.90 3.21
CA VAL A 23 -0.96 4.35 3.09
C VAL A 23 -1.61 3.56 1.97
N GLU A 24 -2.70 2.85 2.26
CA GLU A 24 -3.45 2.10 1.26
C GLU A 24 -4.11 3.06 0.27
N TYR A 25 -4.10 2.69 -1.00
CA TYR A 25 -4.81 3.38 -2.06
C TYR A 25 -5.84 2.43 -2.66
N ALA A 26 -7.01 2.97 -3.01
CA ALA A 26 -8.03 2.26 -3.75
C ALA A 26 -7.65 2.24 -5.24
N GLY A 27 -7.84 1.08 -5.88
CA GLY A 27 -7.50 0.85 -7.28
C GLY A 27 -6.05 0.40 -7.50
N ALA A 28 -5.73 0.10 -8.75
CA ALA A 28 -4.38 -0.23 -9.18
C ALA A 28 -3.62 1.02 -9.66
N PRO A 29 -2.28 1.02 -9.65
CA PRO A 29 -1.46 2.17 -10.05
C PRO A 29 -1.70 2.64 -11.49
N TRP A 30 -2.09 1.73 -12.39
CA TRP A 30 -2.41 2.01 -13.80
C TRP A 30 -3.88 2.38 -14.03
N SER A 31 -4.63 2.62 -12.95
CA SER A 31 -6.06 2.96 -12.99
C SER A 31 -6.35 4.14 -12.06
N LEU A 32 -7.61 4.36 -11.72
CA LEU A 32 -8.01 5.40 -10.77
C LEU A 32 -7.44 5.10 -9.36
N PHE A 33 -6.23 5.60 -9.11
CA PHE A 33 -5.44 5.33 -7.91
C PHE A 33 -5.64 6.44 -6.86
N ARG A 34 -6.58 6.23 -5.95
CA ARG A 34 -6.99 7.24 -4.96
C ARG A 34 -6.53 6.89 -3.55
N ARG A 35 -6.05 7.89 -2.82
CA ARG A 35 -5.64 7.73 -1.43
C ARG A 35 -6.78 7.18 -0.58
N GLY A 36 -6.57 6.04 0.05
CA GLY A 36 -7.49 5.44 1.01
C GLY A 36 -7.28 6.01 2.41
N ARG A 37 -8.08 5.51 3.36
CA ARG A 37 -7.99 5.92 4.78
C ARG A 37 -7.11 5.00 5.63
N ARG A 38 -6.81 3.79 5.15
CA ARG A 38 -6.05 2.79 5.90
C ARG A 38 -4.56 3.06 5.78
N ARG A 39 -3.85 2.97 6.90
CA ARG A 39 -2.39 3.03 6.99
C ARG A 39 -1.90 1.79 7.71
N TYR A 40 -0.81 1.22 7.21
CA TYR A 40 -0.19 0.04 7.74
C TYR A 40 1.26 0.32 8.12
N SER A 41 1.71 -0.21 9.25
CA SER A 41 3.13 -0.18 9.60
C SER A 41 3.92 -1.11 8.70
N LEU A 42 5.18 -0.77 8.38
CA LEU A 42 6.07 -1.67 7.65
C LEU A 42 6.31 -3.01 8.34
N ARG A 43 6.08 -3.10 9.65
CA ARG A 43 6.16 -4.36 10.41
C ARG A 43 4.97 -5.30 10.16
N GLN A 44 3.86 -4.79 9.63
CA GLN A 44 2.62 -5.54 9.39
C GLN A 44 2.45 -5.99 7.95
N VAL A 45 3.26 -5.46 7.04
CA VAL A 45 3.12 -5.68 5.60
C VAL A 45 4.36 -6.33 5.03
N VAL A 46 4.14 -7.17 4.03
CA VAL A 46 5.24 -7.69 3.21
C VAL A 46 5.29 -6.89 1.92
N LEU A 47 6.47 -6.35 1.60
CA LEU A 47 6.75 -5.76 0.30
C LEU A 47 7.33 -6.87 -0.60
N PRO A 48 6.56 -7.44 -1.54
CA PRO A 48 7.11 -8.39 -2.50
C PRO A 48 8.14 -7.67 -3.37
N ALA A 49 9.26 -8.36 -3.63
CA ALA A 49 10.26 -7.94 -4.61
C ALA A 49 9.65 -7.82 -6.02
#